data_AF-A0A2D8L6L6-F1
#
_entry.id   AF-A0A2D8L6L6-F1
#
_cell.length_a   1.000
_cell.length_b   1.000
_cell.length_c   1.000
_cell.angle_alpha   90.00
_cell.angle_beta   90.00
_cell.angle_gamma   90.00
#
_symmetry.space_group_name_H-M   'P 1'
#
loop_
_entity.id
_entity.type
_entity.pdbx_description
1 polymer ?
#
loop_
_entity_poly.entity_id
_entity_poly.type
_entity_poly.pdbx_seq_one_letter_code
_entity_poly.pdbx_strand_id
1 'polypeptide(L)'
;MTTLVFGHKAPDTDSTGSPIVWAWYLSEIKGVDAKPMLLGEPNTEALFVLDYWDLDKPEILSDLAADTPVVIVDTNNPAELPGNVNDADITGVIDHHRLVAGLETRGPIEINIQPLACTATIMYKMIGKDWAQAPRGVKGAALSCIL
;
A
#
# COMPACT_ATOMS: atom_id res chain seq x y z
N MET A 1 4.71 16.46 6.38
CA MET A 1 5.57 15.31 6.06
C MET A 1 4.74 14.40 5.20
N THR A 2 5.31 13.86 4.14
CA THR A 2 4.60 12.98 3.21
C THR A 2 4.53 11.58 3.80
N THR A 3 3.33 11.01 3.85
CA THR A 3 3.11 9.62 4.26
C THR A 3 3.49 8.67 3.13
N LEU A 4 4.38 7.72 3.40
CA LEU A 4 4.74 6.70 2.42
C LEU A 4 3.78 5.52 2.54
N VAL A 5 3.28 5.03 1.40
CA VAL A 5 2.48 3.81 1.35
C VAL A 5 3.25 2.76 0.57
N PHE A 6 3.45 1.57 1.13
CA PHE A 6 4.17 0.49 0.46
C PHE A 6 3.70 -0.90 0.89
N GLY A 7 3.88 -1.85 -0.03
CA GLY A 7 3.64 -3.27 0.17
C GLY A 7 4.87 -4.02 0.66
N HIS A 8 4.98 -5.31 0.32
CA HIS A 8 6.13 -6.17 0.65
C HIS A 8 7.30 -6.05 -0.35
N LYS A 9 8.51 -6.46 0.08
CA LYS A 9 9.79 -6.44 -0.67
C LYS A 9 9.80 -7.11 -2.04
N ALA A 10 8.97 -8.12 -2.26
CA ALA A 10 8.87 -8.82 -3.54
C ALA A 10 7.53 -8.46 -4.21
N PRO A 11 7.35 -7.21 -4.67
CA PRO A 11 6.03 -6.71 -5.03
C PRO A 11 5.43 -7.49 -6.21
N ASP A 12 4.29 -8.10 -5.94
CA ASP A 12 3.39 -8.63 -6.95
C ASP A 12 2.40 -7.56 -7.37
N THR A 13 1.32 -7.93 -8.06
CA THR A 13 0.33 -6.98 -8.53
C THR A 13 -0.41 -6.28 -7.38
N ASP A 14 -0.73 -6.99 -6.29
CA ASP A 14 -1.42 -6.37 -5.15
C ASP A 14 -0.49 -5.44 -4.38
N SER A 15 0.73 -5.88 -4.06
CA SER A 15 1.76 -5.04 -3.42
C SER A 15 2.27 -3.89 -4.28
N THR A 16 1.98 -3.88 -5.58
CA THR A 16 2.25 -2.75 -6.49
C THR A 16 1.07 -1.80 -6.59
N GLY A 17 -0.14 -2.35 -6.78
CA GLY A 17 -1.36 -1.57 -7.02
C GLY A 17 -1.98 -0.99 -5.74
N SER A 18 -1.99 -1.73 -4.63
CA SER A 18 -2.55 -1.28 -3.36
C SER A 18 -1.90 0.00 -2.82
N PRO A 19 -0.57 0.19 -2.88
CA PRO A 19 0.05 1.47 -2.55
C PRO A 19 -0.47 2.64 -3.39
N ILE A 20 -0.64 2.45 -4.70
CA ILE A 20 -1.15 3.47 -5.62
C ILE A 20 -2.58 3.86 -5.25
N VAL A 21 -3.43 2.87 -5.00
CA VAL A 21 -4.84 3.07 -4.62
C VAL A 21 -4.95 3.84 -3.31
N TRP A 22 -4.19 3.43 -2.29
CA TRP A 22 -4.31 4.03 -0.97
C TRP A 22 -3.66 5.41 -0.89
N ALA A 23 -2.51 5.62 -1.54
CA ALA A 23 -1.88 6.94 -1.62
C ALA A 23 -2.79 7.94 -2.35
N TRP A 24 -3.45 7.53 -3.44
CA TRP A 24 -4.46 8.36 -4.10
C TRP A 24 -5.59 8.74 -3.12
N TYR A 25 -6.14 7.78 -2.39
CA TYR A 25 -7.24 8.04 -1.46
C TYR A 25 -6.81 9.01 -0.35
N LEU A 26 -5.63 8.82 0.25
CA LEU A 26 -5.10 9.71 1.28
C LEU A 26 -4.92 11.13 0.75
N SER A 27 -4.25 11.29 -0.40
CA SER A 27 -3.93 12.61 -0.97
C SER A 27 -5.16 13.33 -1.50
N GLU A 28 -5.93 12.68 -2.38
CA GLU A 28 -6.99 13.34 -3.13
C GLU A 28 -8.33 13.41 -2.40
N ILE A 29 -8.59 12.48 -1.48
CA ILE A 29 -9.88 12.40 -0.76
C ILE A 29 -9.75 12.82 0.70
N LYS A 30 -8.67 12.42 1.38
CA LYS A 30 -8.48 12.73 2.81
C LYS A 30 -7.68 14.01 3.06
N GLY A 31 -7.03 14.57 2.02
CA GLY A 31 -6.18 15.75 2.16
C GLY A 31 -4.91 15.48 2.98
N VAL A 32 -4.46 14.22 3.01
CA VAL A 32 -3.23 13.78 3.67
C VAL A 32 -2.19 13.54 2.60
N ASP A 33 -1.14 14.36 2.58
CA ASP A 33 -0.03 14.22 1.64
C ASP A 33 0.58 12.82 1.72
N ALA A 34 0.39 12.01 0.67
CA ALA A 34 0.83 10.63 0.62
C ALA A 34 1.41 10.25 -0.75
N LYS A 35 2.41 9.38 -0.74
CA LYS A 35 3.11 8.89 -1.93
C LYS A 35 3.20 7.36 -1.94
N PRO A 36 2.85 6.68 -3.04
CA PRO A 36 3.09 5.25 -3.17
C PRO A 36 4.59 4.99 -3.37
N MET A 37 5.11 3.94 -2.75
CA MET A 37 6.49 3.49 -2.86
C MET A 37 6.50 1.97 -3.05
N LEU A 38 7.55 1.47 -3.70
CA LEU A 38 7.83 0.03 -3.81
C LEU A 38 9.03 -0.35 -2.94
N LEU A 39 9.08 -1.60 -2.48
CA LEU A 39 10.22 -2.13 -1.71
C LEU A 39 11.16 -3.01 -2.55
N GLY A 40 10.87 -3.17 -3.85
CA GLY A 40 11.62 -3.97 -4.79
C GLY A 40 11.13 -3.75 -6.22
N GLU A 41 11.74 -4.44 -7.19
CA GLU A 41 11.26 -4.41 -8.57
C GLU A 41 9.98 -5.25 -8.70
N PRO A 42 8.90 -4.73 -9.30
CA PRO A 42 7.69 -5.50 -9.55
C PRO A 42 7.93 -6.68 -10.48
N ASN A 43 7.12 -7.72 -10.32
CA ASN A 43 7.10 -8.84 -11.27
C ASN A 43 6.60 -8.37 -12.66
N THR A 44 6.73 -9.24 -13.67
CA THR A 44 6.34 -8.91 -15.05
C THR A 44 4.85 -8.63 -15.23
N GLU A 45 3.98 -9.23 -14.39
CA GLU A 45 2.54 -8.99 -14.42
C GLU A 45 2.22 -7.59 -13.91
N ALA A 46 2.77 -7.21 -12.76
CA ALA A 46 2.62 -5.88 -12.18
C ALA A 46 3.18 -4.80 -13.12
N LEU A 47 4.33 -5.04 -13.77
CA LEU A 47 4.86 -4.13 -14.80
C LEU A 47 3.92 -3.98 -16.00
N PHE A 48 3.33 -5.08 -16.46
CA PHE A 48 2.31 -5.02 -17.52
C PHE A 48 1.08 -4.22 -17.07
N VAL A 49 0.62 -4.39 -15.82
CA VAL A 49 -0.51 -3.65 -15.27
C VAL A 49 -0.24 -2.14 -15.23
N LEU A 50 0.97 -1.73 -14.80
CA LEU A 50 1.37 -0.32 -14.79
C LEU A 50 1.33 0.29 -16.21
N ASP A 51 1.93 -0.40 -17.18
CA ASP A 51 1.95 0.03 -18.59
C ASP A 51 0.53 0.08 -19.18
N TYR A 52 -0.27 -0.97 -18.98
CA TYR A 52 -1.61 -1.09 -19.54
C TYR A 52 -2.56 0.02 -19.06
N TRP A 53 -2.41 0.44 -17.80
CA TRP A 53 -3.25 1.48 -17.20
C TRP A 53 -2.64 2.89 -17.27
N ASP A 54 -1.48 3.06 -17.91
CA ASP A 54 -0.74 4.33 -18.00
C ASP A 54 -0.46 4.91 -16.60
N LEU A 55 0.06 4.07 -15.71
CA LEU A 55 0.44 4.42 -14.35
C LEU A 55 1.96 4.51 -14.24
N ASP A 56 2.44 5.62 -13.66
CA ASP A 56 3.84 5.75 -13.31
C ASP A 56 4.26 4.66 -12.32
N LYS A 57 5.40 4.00 -12.60
CA LYS A 57 5.98 3.06 -11.65
C LYS A 57 6.39 3.84 -10.39
N PRO A 58 5.86 3.50 -9.19
CA PRO A 58 6.27 4.17 -7.98
C PRO A 58 7.77 3.98 -7.72
N GLU A 59 8.39 4.97 -7.08
CA GLU A 59 9.81 4.90 -6.75
C GLU A 59 10.10 3.73 -5.81
N ILE A 60 11.24 3.07 -6.03
CA ILE A 60 11.72 2.03 -5.12
C ILE A 60 12.40 2.73 -3.94
N LEU A 61 11.91 2.45 -2.74
CA LEU A 61 12.43 3.00 -1.50
C LEU A 61 13.83 2.45 -1.23
N SER A 62 14.84 3.31 -1.27
CA SER A 62 16.23 2.93 -0.97
C SER A 62 16.55 2.93 0.52
N ASP A 63 15.95 3.86 1.26
CA ASP A 63 16.13 4.05 2.70
C ASP A 63 14.84 4.59 3.32
N LEU A 64 14.56 4.19 4.56
CA LEU A 64 13.40 4.64 5.34
C LEU A 64 13.91 5.43 6.54
N ALA A 65 13.78 6.75 6.51
CA ALA A 65 14.19 7.57 7.65
C ALA A 65 13.29 7.27 8.86
N ALA A 66 13.88 7.29 10.06
CA ALA A 66 13.12 7.21 11.31
C ALA A 66 12.05 8.32 11.37
N ASP A 67 10.98 8.07 12.12
CA ASP A 67 9.83 8.98 12.25
C ASP A 67 9.04 9.25 10.95
N THR A 68 9.42 8.66 9.82
CA THR A 68 8.66 8.83 8.56
C THR A 68 7.27 8.21 8.73
N PRO A 69 6.18 8.95 8.46
CA PRO A 69 4.84 8.38 8.50
C PRO A 69 4.67 7.33 7.40
N VAL A 70 4.22 6.14 7.76
CA VAL A 70 4.01 5.05 6.80
C VAL A 70 2.65 4.39 6.96
N VAL A 71 2.08 3.93 5.86
CA VAL A 71 0.98 2.95 5.85
C VAL A 71 1.50 1.70 5.15
N ILE A 72 1.40 0.57 5.83
CA ILE A 72 1.79 -0.73 5.29
C ILE A 72 0.53 -1.37 4.71
N VAL A 73 0.65 -1.86 3.48
CA VAL A 73 -0.45 -2.57 2.81
C VAL A 73 0.01 -3.95 2.41
N ASP A 74 -0.90 -4.91 2.30
CA ASP A 74 -0.64 -6.21 1.69
C ASP A 74 0.42 -7.09 2.39
N THR A 75 0.83 -6.69 3.59
CA THR A 75 1.60 -7.52 4.51
C THR A 75 1.52 -6.94 5.90
N ASN A 76 1.74 -7.77 6.91
CA ASN A 76 2.04 -7.36 8.27
C ASN A 76 3.31 -8.06 8.78
N ASN A 77 4.05 -8.75 7.91
CA ASN A 77 5.23 -9.54 8.25
C ASN A 77 6.50 -8.66 8.20
N PRO A 78 7.16 -8.37 9.34
CA PRO A 78 8.36 -7.53 9.35
C PRO A 78 9.50 -8.03 8.47
N ALA A 79 9.59 -9.35 8.22
CA ALA A 79 10.62 -9.91 7.35
C ALA A 79 10.51 -9.40 5.90
N GLU A 80 9.28 -9.06 5.47
CA GLU A 80 8.94 -8.56 4.15
C GLU A 80 9.05 -7.03 4.03
N LEU A 81 9.44 -6.34 5.09
CA LEU A 81 9.47 -4.87 5.21
C LEU A 81 10.90 -4.35 5.45
N PRO A 82 11.18 -3.03 5.33
CA PRO A 82 12.52 -2.49 5.60
C PRO A 82 13.03 -2.92 6.97
N GLY A 83 14.33 -3.19 7.09
CA GLY A 83 14.90 -3.75 8.33
C GLY A 83 14.70 -2.85 9.56
N ASN A 84 14.50 -1.56 9.33
CA ASN A 84 14.24 -0.53 10.33
C ASN A 84 12.77 -0.05 10.32
N VAL A 85 11.81 -0.86 9.86
CA VAL A 85 10.39 -0.46 9.76
C VAL A 85 9.80 0.01 11.10
N ASN A 86 10.24 -0.55 12.23
CA ASN A 86 9.78 -0.13 13.56
C ASN A 86 10.34 1.22 14.02
N ASP A 87 11.34 1.78 13.33
CA ASP A 87 11.84 3.14 13.61
C ASP A 87 10.94 4.20 12.94
N ALA A 88 10.14 3.80 11.93
CA ALA A 88 9.18 4.66 11.26
C ALA A 88 7.94 4.93 12.13
N ASP A 89 7.16 5.93 11.75
CA ASP A 89 5.86 6.19 12.34
C ASP A 89 4.80 5.41 11.56
N ILE A 90 4.63 4.12 11.89
CA ILE A 90 3.57 3.30 11.29
C ILE A 90 2.22 3.87 11.74
N THR A 91 1.41 4.33 10.79
CA THR A 91 0.12 4.99 11.03
C THR A 91 -1.09 4.13 10.66
N GLY A 92 -0.87 3.04 9.91
CA GLY A 92 -1.92 2.09 9.56
C GLY A 92 -1.40 0.82 8.89
N VAL A 93 -2.19 -0.24 8.97
CA VAL A 93 -1.94 -1.52 8.28
C VAL A 93 -3.24 -2.01 7.61
N ILE A 94 -3.19 -2.33 6.32
CA ILE A 94 -4.33 -2.91 5.57
C ILE A 94 -3.86 -4.17 4.89
N ASP A 95 -4.37 -5.33 5.29
CA ASP A 95 -3.81 -6.60 4.85
C ASP A 95 -4.87 -7.71 4.83
N HIS A 96 -4.59 -8.81 4.15
CA HIS A 96 -5.43 -9.99 4.08
C HIS A 96 -4.69 -11.28 4.42
N HIS A 97 -3.38 -11.19 4.69
CA HIS A 97 -2.57 -12.30 5.12
C HIS A 97 -2.83 -12.70 6.59
N ARG A 98 -2.27 -13.84 6.98
CA ARG A 98 -2.23 -14.23 8.40
C ARG A 98 -1.51 -13.16 9.22
N LEU A 99 -1.94 -12.95 10.45
CA LEU A 99 -1.24 -12.08 11.38
C LEU A 99 0.10 -12.71 11.81
N VAL A 100 1.16 -11.92 11.75
CA VAL A 100 2.54 -12.24 12.13
C VAL A 100 2.99 -11.19 13.16
N ALA A 101 3.70 -11.64 14.20
CA ALA A 101 4.20 -10.74 15.24
C ALA A 101 5.48 -10.00 14.80
N GLY A 102 5.69 -8.80 15.34
CA GLY A 102 6.99 -8.09 15.29
C GLY A 102 6.92 -6.65 14.77
N LEU A 103 5.77 -6.17 14.30
CA LEU A 103 5.54 -4.74 14.13
C LEU A 103 5.25 -4.10 15.49
N GLU A 104 5.95 -3.01 15.78
CA GLU A 104 5.76 -2.20 16.98
C GLU A 104 5.39 -0.77 16.58
N THR A 105 4.43 -0.17 17.30
CA THR A 105 3.90 1.15 16.97
C THR A 105 4.01 2.07 18.17
N ARG A 106 4.18 3.37 17.92
CA ARG A 106 4.37 4.39 18.97
C ARG A 106 3.10 4.66 19.77
N GLY A 107 1.95 4.42 19.15
CA GLY A 107 0.65 4.62 19.72
C GLY A 107 -0.41 3.81 18.96
N PRO A 108 -1.69 3.93 19.35
CA PRO A 108 -2.77 3.23 18.67
C PRO A 108 -2.87 3.63 17.20
N ILE A 109 -3.04 2.64 16.33
CA ILE A 109 -3.26 2.82 14.89
C ILE A 109 -4.47 2.02 14.42
N GLU A 110 -4.96 2.34 13.23
CA GLU A 110 -5.96 1.51 12.56
C GLU A 110 -5.26 0.33 11.86
N ILE A 111 -5.70 -0.89 12.20
CA ILE A 111 -5.28 -2.12 11.53
C ILE A 111 -6.53 -2.81 11.00
N ASN A 112 -6.61 -2.98 9.68
CA ASN A 112 -7.72 -3.66 9.02
C ASN A 112 -7.21 -4.92 8.32
N ILE A 113 -7.45 -6.07 8.97
CA ILE A 113 -7.12 -7.38 8.41
C ILE A 113 -8.39 -8.18 8.18
N GLN A 114 -8.66 -8.55 6.94
CA GLN A 114 -9.85 -9.34 6.58
C GLN A 114 -9.47 -10.60 5.80
N PRO A 115 -10.14 -11.74 6.04
CA PRO A 115 -9.92 -12.98 5.28
C PRO A 115 -10.58 -12.89 3.89
N LEU A 116 -10.15 -11.92 3.09
CA LEU A 116 -10.49 -11.76 1.69
C LEU A 116 -9.28 -12.13 0.82
N ALA A 117 -9.50 -12.29 -0.49
CA ALA A 117 -8.44 -12.74 -1.39
C ALA A 117 -7.43 -11.65 -1.78
N CYS A 118 -7.74 -10.37 -1.55
CA CYS A 118 -6.94 -9.24 -2.03
C CYS A 118 -7.11 -8.00 -1.14
N THR A 119 -6.01 -7.31 -0.88
CA THR A 119 -5.91 -6.07 -0.11
C THR A 119 -6.70 -4.93 -0.77
N ALA A 120 -6.64 -4.79 -2.10
CA ALA A 120 -7.42 -3.78 -2.83
C ALA A 120 -8.94 -3.95 -2.63
N THR A 121 -9.43 -5.17 -2.38
CA THR A 121 -10.85 -5.40 -2.02
C THR A 121 -11.20 -4.76 -0.67
N ILE A 122 -10.29 -4.84 0.31
CA ILE A 122 -10.46 -4.20 1.62
C ILE A 122 -10.48 -2.68 1.46
N MET A 123 -9.53 -2.14 0.69
CA MET A 123 -9.46 -0.71 0.39
C MET A 123 -10.74 -0.20 -0.30
N TYR A 124 -11.25 -0.91 -1.30
CA TYR A 124 -12.53 -0.57 -1.95
C TYR A 124 -13.67 -0.44 -0.93
N LYS A 125 -13.77 -1.37 0.02
CA LYS A 125 -14.79 -1.32 1.10
C LYS A 125 -14.56 -0.14 2.05
N MET A 126 -13.30 0.15 2.40
CA MET A 126 -12.93 1.27 3.28
C MET A 126 -13.18 2.64 2.65
N ILE A 127 -12.88 2.80 1.35
CA ILE A 127 -13.08 4.03 0.59
C ILE A 127 -14.59 4.29 0.37
N GLY A 128 -15.37 3.22 0.15
CA GLY A 128 -16.83 3.31 0.11
C GLY A 128 -17.33 4.27 -0.98
N LYS A 129 -18.19 5.22 -0.60
CA LYS A 129 -18.84 6.14 -1.55
C LYS A 129 -17.86 6.99 -2.35
N ASP A 130 -16.68 7.27 -1.80
CA ASP A 130 -15.69 8.12 -2.45
C ASP A 130 -14.99 7.41 -3.61
N TRP A 131 -15.15 6.09 -3.74
CA TRP A 131 -14.61 5.30 -4.85
C TRP A 131 -15.14 5.77 -6.22
N ALA A 132 -16.33 6.36 -6.26
CA ALA A 132 -16.88 6.96 -7.47
C ALA A 132 -15.91 7.98 -8.09
N GLN A 133 -15.13 8.67 -7.26
CA GLN A 133 -14.15 9.70 -7.65
C GLN A 133 -12.80 9.12 -8.12
N ALA A 134 -12.55 7.81 -7.95
CA ALA A 134 -11.28 7.21 -8.33
C ALA A 134 -11.02 7.36 -9.86
N PRO A 135 -9.83 7.85 -10.26
CA PRO A 135 -9.42 7.92 -11.66
C PRO A 135 -9.44 6.53 -12.33
N ARG A 136 -9.50 6.52 -13.67
CA ARG A 136 -9.50 5.27 -14.45
C ARG A 136 -8.29 4.37 -14.12
N GLY A 137 -7.09 4.95 -14.03
CA GLY A 137 -5.88 4.21 -13.69
C GLY A 137 -5.95 3.55 -12.31
N VAL A 138 -6.42 4.28 -11.29
CA VAL A 138 -6.60 3.75 -9.92
C VAL A 138 -7.62 2.61 -9.87
N LYS A 139 -8.75 2.77 -10.58
CA LYS A 139 -9.76 1.71 -10.73
C LYS A 139 -9.18 0.48 -11.45
N GLY A 140 -8.35 0.72 -12.46
CA GLY A 140 -7.64 -0.31 -13.21
C GLY A 140 -6.65 -1.09 -12.35
N ALA A 141 -5.80 -0.40 -11.58
CA ALA A 141 -4.89 -1.03 -10.63
C ALA A 141 -5.63 -1.90 -9.63
N ALA A 142 -6.67 -1.38 -8.97
CA ALA A 142 -7.44 -2.15 -8.00
C ALA A 142 -8.13 -3.37 -8.61
N LEU A 143 -8.65 -3.26 -9.85
CA LEU A 143 -9.20 -4.41 -10.56
C LEU A 143 -8.11 -5.45 -10.82
N SER A 144 -6.94 -5.03 -11.31
CA SER A 144 -5.81 -5.91 -11.59
C SER A 144 -5.28 -6.61 -10.34
N CYS A 145 -5.30 -5.98 -9.16
CA CYS A 145 -4.97 -6.66 -7.89
C CYS A 145 -5.92 -7.82 -7.57
N ILE A 146 -7.19 -7.74 -8.01
CA ILE A 146 -8.25 -8.69 -7.63
C ILE A 146 -8.31 -9.90 -8.59
N LEU A 147 -7.82 -9.77 -9.82
CA LEU A 147 -7.84 -10.81 -10.86
C LEU A 147 -6.80 -11.90 -10.60
#